data_AF-A0A0D3IQQ3-F1
#
_entry.id   AF-A0A0D3IQQ3-F1
#
_cell.length_a   1.000
_cell.length_b   1.000
_cell.length_c   1.000
_cell.angle_alpha   90.00
_cell.angle_beta   90.00
_cell.angle_gamma   90.00
#
_symmetry.space_group_name_H-M   'P 1'
#
loop_
_entity.id
_entity.type
_entity.pdbx_description
1 polymer ?
#
loop_
_entity_poly.entity_id
_entity_poly.type
_entity_poly.pdbx_seq_one_letter_code
_entity_poly.pdbx_strand_id
1 'polypeptide(L)'
;MTLLTRGAGAARYSAHVPTTLLEKALIGSSSAVRALADPRQARLVGVVGETTGGAALHRLHRRMERHPVGRTVLQDRPLITSETLHAETLRAMPAGSFGAEYGAFLARHSFDPDERTAVHFVDDPELAYVMTRYRQVHDLWHVLYGLPPTFAGEVALKWLEAAQTGLPMCAAGALAGGVRLTAAQRRAVVRSVLPWAARHALRGPARPAPPTGLNPHWV
;
A
#
# COMPACT_ATOMS: atom_id res chain seq x y z
N MET A 1 -30.33 -16.24 25.67
CA MET A 1 -29.37 -16.31 24.56
C MET A 1 -29.71 -15.24 23.53
N THR A 2 -29.68 -13.98 23.96
CA THR A 2 -29.91 -12.78 23.13
C THR A 2 -29.26 -11.63 23.88
N LEU A 3 -28.06 -11.20 23.49
CA LEU A 3 -27.44 -9.95 23.94
C LEU A 3 -26.25 -9.63 23.01
N LEU A 4 -26.20 -8.39 22.55
CA LEU A 4 -25.18 -7.72 21.72
C LEU A 4 -25.45 -7.59 20.20
N THR A 5 -26.64 -7.14 19.81
CA THR A 5 -26.85 -6.40 18.55
C THR A 5 -27.21 -4.95 18.85
N ARG A 6 -26.23 -4.16 19.28
CA ARG A 6 -26.31 -2.70 19.26
C ARG A 6 -24.90 -2.13 19.12
N GLY A 7 -24.56 -1.65 17.93
CA GLY A 7 -23.33 -0.88 17.76
C GLY A 7 -22.73 -0.72 16.36
N ALA A 8 -23.42 -0.91 15.24
CA ALA A 8 -22.81 -0.48 13.97
C ALA A 8 -23.90 -0.01 13.00
N GLY A 9 -23.70 1.17 12.40
CA GLY A 9 -24.65 1.78 11.47
C GLY A 9 -24.85 0.95 10.19
N ALA A 10 -25.71 1.41 9.27
CA ALA A 10 -25.89 0.72 7.99
C ALA A 10 -24.59 0.73 7.14
N ALA A 11 -24.43 -0.29 6.28
CA ALA A 11 -23.36 -0.32 5.28
C ALA A 11 -23.44 0.91 4.36
N ARG A 12 -22.29 1.52 4.02
CA ARG A 12 -22.20 2.79 3.29
C ARG A 12 -21.72 2.61 1.84
N TYR A 13 -21.26 1.41 1.51
CA TYR A 13 -20.91 0.92 0.18
C TYR A 13 -20.89 -0.61 0.23
N SER A 14 -20.87 -1.27 -0.93
CA SER A 14 -21.11 -2.73 -1.06
C SER A 14 -20.24 -3.62 -0.16
N ALA A 15 -18.95 -3.30 -0.04
CA ALA A 15 -18.00 -4.04 0.77
C ALA A 15 -17.88 -3.55 2.23
N HIS A 16 -18.60 -2.50 2.62
CA HIS A 16 -18.46 -1.87 3.94
C HIS A 16 -18.95 -2.81 5.05
N VAL A 17 -18.10 -3.00 6.06
CA VAL A 17 -18.42 -3.66 7.32
C VAL A 17 -18.42 -2.60 8.42
N PRO A 18 -19.62 -2.15 8.85
CA PRO A 18 -19.75 -1.18 9.93
C PRO A 18 -19.10 -1.68 11.22
N THR A 19 -18.33 -0.83 11.89
CA THR A 19 -17.65 -1.17 13.15
C THR A 19 -17.68 -0.01 14.14
N THR A 20 -17.80 -0.33 15.43
CA THR A 20 -17.46 0.59 16.53
C THR A 20 -15.95 0.85 16.57
N LEU A 21 -15.55 1.89 17.31
CA LEU A 21 -14.13 2.14 17.61
C LEU A 21 -13.47 0.96 18.34
N LEU A 22 -14.20 0.29 19.25
CA LEU A 22 -13.68 -0.87 19.98
C LEU A 22 -13.46 -2.06 19.06
N GLU A 23 -14.46 -2.42 18.23
CA GLU A 23 -14.34 -3.49 17.24
C GLU A 23 -13.20 -3.20 16.27
N LYS A 24 -13.09 -1.96 15.78
CA LYS A 24 -12.01 -1.53 14.89
C LYS A 24 -10.63 -1.67 15.55
N ALA A 25 -10.50 -1.30 16.82
CA ALA A 25 -9.27 -1.46 17.59
C ALA A 25 -8.89 -2.95 17.79
N LEU A 26 -9.87 -3.81 18.11
CA LEU A 26 -9.67 -5.24 18.28
C LEU A 26 -9.30 -5.93 16.96
N ILE A 27 -10.01 -5.62 15.87
CA ILE A 27 -9.73 -6.12 14.52
C ILE A 27 -8.34 -5.69 14.07
N GLY A 28 -7.99 -4.42 14.26
CA GLY A 28 -6.67 -3.89 13.89
C GLY A 28 -5.55 -4.55 14.67
N SER A 29 -5.69 -4.67 16.00
CA SER A 29 -4.65 -5.24 16.86
C SER A 29 -4.46 -6.74 16.60
N SER A 30 -5.55 -7.51 16.49
CA SER A 30 -5.48 -8.94 16.19
C SER A 30 -4.91 -9.21 14.80
N SER A 31 -5.26 -8.38 13.80
CA SER A 31 -4.71 -8.48 12.45
C SER A 31 -3.22 -8.15 12.42
N ALA A 32 -2.78 -7.14 13.18
CA ALA A 32 -1.36 -6.79 13.30
C ALA A 32 -0.54 -7.94 13.89
N VAL A 33 -0.98 -8.50 15.01
CA VAL A 33 -0.30 -9.65 15.66
C VAL A 33 -0.17 -10.82 14.69
N ARG A 34 -1.26 -11.15 13.98
CA ARG A 34 -1.26 -12.25 13.01
C ARG A 34 -0.39 -11.97 11.78
N ALA A 35 -0.38 -10.74 11.27
CA ALA A 35 0.47 -10.34 10.16
C ALA A 35 1.97 -10.39 10.52
N LEU A 36 2.32 -10.09 11.79
CA LEU A 36 3.69 -10.22 12.29
C LEU A 36 4.12 -11.69 12.37
N ALA A 37 3.22 -12.57 12.83
CA ALA A 37 3.46 -14.00 12.91
C ALA A 37 3.61 -14.64 11.53
N ASP A 38 2.78 -14.24 10.56
CA ASP A 38 2.82 -14.71 9.18
C ASP A 38 2.72 -13.55 8.17
N PRO A 39 3.86 -13.04 7.70
CA PRO A 39 3.91 -11.93 6.75
C PRO A 39 3.34 -12.25 5.36
N ARG A 40 3.07 -13.52 5.04
CA ARG A 40 2.47 -13.90 3.75
C ARG A 40 0.99 -13.49 3.67
N GLN A 41 0.37 -13.16 4.81
CA GLN A 41 -1.03 -12.73 4.87
C GLN A 41 -1.18 -11.24 4.53
N ALA A 42 -0.92 -10.87 3.27
CA ALA A 42 -1.05 -9.49 2.77
C ALA A 42 -2.42 -8.85 3.09
N ARG A 43 -3.49 -9.65 3.09
CA ARG A 43 -4.84 -9.23 3.50
C ARG A 43 -4.85 -8.62 4.91
N LEU A 44 -4.15 -9.22 5.87
CA LEU A 44 -4.12 -8.72 7.25
C LEU A 44 -3.39 -7.39 7.36
N VAL A 45 -2.32 -7.20 6.59
CA VAL A 45 -1.65 -5.89 6.46
C VAL A 45 -2.63 -4.86 5.93
N GLY A 46 -3.44 -5.23 4.93
CA GLY A 46 -4.55 -4.42 4.42
C GLY A 46 -5.50 -3.99 5.54
N VAL A 47 -5.97 -4.93 6.36
CA VAL A 47 -6.88 -4.66 7.50
C VAL A 47 -6.26 -3.70 8.51
N VAL A 48 -4.99 -3.90 8.90
CA VAL A 48 -4.28 -2.96 9.79
C VAL A 48 -4.31 -1.54 9.22
N GLY A 49 -4.17 -1.41 7.91
CA GLY A 49 -4.29 -0.13 7.22
C GLY A 49 -5.65 0.54 7.35
N GLU A 50 -6.71 -0.22 7.16
CA GLU A 50 -8.08 0.30 7.27
C GLU A 50 -8.38 0.76 8.69
N THR A 51 -7.99 -0.04 9.69
CA THR A 51 -8.33 0.21 11.10
C THR A 51 -7.48 1.30 11.74
N THR A 52 -6.26 1.57 11.22
CA THR A 52 -5.34 2.57 11.77
C THR A 52 -5.17 3.81 10.90
N GLY A 53 -5.60 3.76 9.63
CA GLY A 53 -5.27 4.75 8.61
C GLY A 53 -6.12 6.02 8.62
N GLY A 54 -7.18 6.10 9.42
CA GLY A 54 -8.20 7.17 9.31
C GLY A 54 -7.62 8.59 9.21
N ALA A 55 -6.74 9.00 10.11
CA ALA A 55 -6.13 10.34 10.07
C ALA A 55 -5.23 10.56 8.84
N ALA A 56 -4.51 9.54 8.39
CA ALA A 56 -3.65 9.61 7.21
C ALA A 56 -4.49 9.67 5.93
N LEU A 57 -5.55 8.88 5.84
CA LEU A 57 -6.49 8.89 4.71
C LEU A 57 -7.14 10.26 4.55
N HIS A 58 -7.59 10.91 5.63
CA HIS A 58 -8.10 12.29 5.57
C HIS A 58 -7.06 13.28 5.04
N ARG A 59 -5.79 13.16 5.44
CA ARG A 59 -4.72 14.04 4.93
C ARG A 59 -4.45 13.78 3.44
N LEU A 60 -4.43 12.52 3.03
CA LEU A 60 -4.25 12.12 1.63
C LEU A 60 -5.39 12.63 0.76
N HIS A 61 -6.63 12.44 1.18
CA HIS A 61 -7.83 12.95 0.51
C HIS A 61 -7.71 14.46 0.28
N ARG A 62 -7.44 15.24 1.34
CA ARG A 62 -7.24 16.69 1.23
C ARG A 62 -6.08 17.07 0.31
N ARG A 63 -5.01 16.27 0.26
CA ARG A 63 -3.90 16.50 -0.67
C ARG A 63 -4.33 16.27 -2.12
N MET A 64 -5.14 15.24 -2.37
CA MET A 64 -5.69 14.94 -3.69
C MET A 64 -6.68 16.04 -4.13
N GLU A 65 -7.56 16.51 -3.25
CA GLU A 65 -8.50 17.61 -3.53
C GLU A 65 -7.79 18.91 -3.92
N ARG A 66 -6.61 19.16 -3.38
CA ARG A 66 -5.81 20.37 -3.67
C ARG A 66 -5.01 20.28 -4.97
N HIS A 67 -4.94 19.11 -5.60
CA HIS A 67 -4.17 18.90 -6.83
C HIS A 67 -5.11 18.67 -8.02
N PRO A 68 -4.93 19.33 -9.19
CA PRO A 68 -5.82 19.16 -10.34
C PRO A 68 -6.03 17.69 -10.73
N VAL A 69 -4.94 16.94 -10.90
CA VAL A 69 -4.99 15.48 -11.19
C VAL A 69 -5.62 14.69 -10.04
N GLY A 70 -5.38 15.11 -8.79
CA GLY A 70 -5.95 14.43 -7.63
C GLY A 70 -7.47 14.57 -7.60
N ARG A 71 -8.01 15.75 -7.94
CA ARG A 71 -9.46 15.97 -8.10
C ARG A 71 -10.05 15.08 -9.19
N THR A 72 -9.41 15.02 -10.36
CA THR A 72 -9.86 14.14 -11.45
C THR A 72 -9.92 12.68 -10.99
N VAL A 73 -8.90 12.20 -10.28
CA VAL A 73 -8.90 10.82 -9.73
C VAL A 73 -10.01 10.61 -8.70
N LEU A 74 -10.27 11.59 -7.81
CA LEU A 74 -11.38 11.49 -6.85
C LEU A 74 -12.76 11.52 -7.53
N GLN A 75 -12.89 12.26 -8.64
CA GLN A 75 -14.14 12.38 -9.40
C GLN A 75 -14.43 11.14 -10.25
N ASP A 76 -13.46 10.73 -11.09
CA ASP A 76 -13.62 9.65 -12.06
C ASP A 76 -13.57 8.27 -11.40
N ARG A 77 -12.98 8.22 -10.20
CA ARG A 77 -12.76 7.01 -9.40
C ARG A 77 -12.20 5.82 -10.19
N PRO A 78 -11.14 5.99 -11.04
CA PRO A 78 -10.62 4.89 -11.83
C PRO A 78 -10.11 3.77 -10.92
N LEU A 79 -10.40 2.53 -11.33
CA LEU A 79 -9.89 1.31 -10.70
C LEU A 79 -8.78 0.73 -11.56
N ILE A 80 -7.82 0.06 -10.92
CA ILE A 80 -6.81 -0.77 -11.58
C ILE A 80 -7.23 -2.22 -11.30
N THR A 81 -7.76 -2.84 -12.34
CA THR A 81 -8.27 -4.21 -12.42
C THR A 81 -7.84 -4.84 -13.73
N SER A 82 -7.94 -6.15 -13.87
CA SER A 82 -7.66 -6.83 -15.14
C SER A 82 -8.54 -6.32 -16.29
N GLU A 83 -9.78 -5.91 -16.01
CA GLU A 83 -10.72 -5.33 -16.99
C GLU A 83 -10.25 -3.96 -17.53
N THR A 84 -9.65 -3.15 -16.66
CA THR A 84 -9.15 -1.80 -17.03
C THR A 84 -7.73 -1.82 -17.58
N LEU A 85 -6.93 -2.81 -17.17
CA LEU A 85 -5.49 -2.92 -17.47
C LEU A 85 -5.18 -4.34 -17.92
N HIS A 86 -5.50 -4.61 -19.18
CA HIS A 86 -5.19 -5.88 -19.82
C HIS A 86 -3.67 -6.06 -19.94
N ALA A 87 -3.14 -7.17 -19.41
CA ALA A 87 -1.72 -7.47 -19.41
C ALA A 87 -1.13 -7.49 -20.84
N GLU A 88 -1.89 -7.98 -21.82
CA GLU A 88 -1.49 -7.99 -23.23
C GLU A 88 -1.31 -6.57 -23.79
N THR A 89 -2.26 -5.67 -23.50
CA THR A 89 -2.20 -4.27 -23.90
C THR A 89 -0.98 -3.58 -23.29
N LEU A 90 -0.72 -3.83 -22.00
CA LEU A 90 0.47 -3.28 -21.32
C LEU A 90 1.76 -3.72 -21.99
N ARG A 91 1.90 -5.01 -22.33
CA ARG A 91 3.10 -5.54 -23.01
C ARG A 91 3.26 -5.03 -24.44
N ALA A 92 2.17 -4.67 -25.12
CA ALA A 92 2.20 -4.11 -26.47
C ALA A 92 2.58 -2.62 -26.50
N MET A 93 2.66 -1.95 -25.34
CA MET A 93 3.11 -0.57 -25.25
C MET A 93 4.59 -0.42 -25.66
N PRO A 94 5.03 0.79 -26.07
CA PRO A 94 6.41 1.02 -26.48
C PRO A 94 7.43 0.54 -25.45
N ALA A 95 8.51 -0.10 -25.92
CA ALA A 95 9.59 -0.54 -25.05
C ALA A 95 10.16 0.63 -24.22
N GLY A 96 10.41 0.39 -22.94
CA GLY A 96 10.86 1.41 -21.99
C GLY A 96 9.76 2.37 -21.49
N SER A 97 8.53 2.27 -22.01
CA SER A 97 7.37 2.94 -21.41
C SER A 97 7.01 2.31 -20.07
N PHE A 98 6.41 3.11 -19.18
CA PHE A 98 5.99 2.61 -17.87
C PHE A 98 5.01 1.43 -17.96
N GLY A 99 4.06 1.47 -18.91
CA GLY A 99 3.09 0.39 -19.05
C GLY A 99 3.71 -0.92 -19.53
N ALA A 100 4.68 -0.88 -20.45
CA ALA A 100 5.43 -2.07 -20.87
C ALA A 100 6.21 -2.70 -19.71
N GLU A 101 6.88 -1.86 -18.91
CA GLU A 101 7.63 -2.29 -17.72
C GLU A 101 6.71 -2.88 -16.65
N TYR A 102 5.53 -2.27 -16.43
CA TYR A 102 4.55 -2.78 -15.49
C TYR A 102 3.92 -4.10 -15.94
N GLY A 103 3.54 -4.22 -17.22
CA GLY A 103 3.05 -5.49 -17.77
C GLY A 103 4.09 -6.60 -17.66
N ALA A 104 5.36 -6.31 -17.91
CA ALA A 104 6.46 -7.26 -17.73
C ALA A 104 6.68 -7.64 -16.26
N PHE A 105 6.53 -6.67 -15.34
CA PHE A 105 6.62 -6.90 -13.89
C PHE A 105 5.53 -7.86 -13.40
N LEU A 106 4.27 -7.62 -13.75
CA LEU A 106 3.14 -8.49 -13.39
C LEU A 106 3.38 -9.92 -13.91
N ALA A 107 3.74 -10.06 -15.19
CA ALA A 107 4.00 -11.37 -15.80
C ALA A 107 5.18 -12.11 -15.14
N ARG A 108 6.28 -11.41 -14.85
CA ARG A 108 7.47 -12.00 -14.21
C ARG A 108 7.18 -12.55 -12.82
N HIS A 109 6.32 -11.87 -12.06
CA HIS A 109 6.03 -12.21 -10.68
C HIS A 109 4.72 -12.99 -10.52
N SER A 110 4.01 -13.27 -11.62
CA SER A 110 2.69 -13.91 -11.61
C SER A 110 1.70 -13.17 -10.71
N PHE A 111 1.76 -11.84 -10.72
CA PHE A 111 0.86 -10.98 -9.96
C PHE A 111 -0.37 -10.63 -10.80
N ASP A 112 -1.51 -10.54 -10.12
CA ASP A 112 -2.78 -10.14 -10.71
C ASP A 112 -3.30 -8.86 -10.03
N PRO A 113 -3.59 -7.77 -10.80
CA PRO A 113 -4.18 -6.55 -10.26
C PRO A 113 -5.45 -6.79 -9.42
N ASP A 114 -6.20 -7.86 -9.67
CA ASP A 114 -7.45 -8.18 -8.99
C ASP A 114 -7.25 -8.85 -7.62
N GLU A 115 -6.03 -9.26 -7.26
CA GLU A 115 -5.71 -9.83 -5.93
C GLU A 115 -5.85 -8.80 -4.79
N ARG A 116 -6.02 -7.52 -5.12
CA ARG A 116 -6.17 -6.45 -4.13
C ARG A 116 -7.55 -6.51 -3.48
N THR A 117 -7.57 -6.97 -2.23
CA THR A 117 -8.80 -7.09 -1.43
C THR A 117 -9.55 -5.77 -1.30
N ALA A 118 -10.88 -5.85 -1.34
CA ALA A 118 -11.77 -4.72 -1.07
C ALA A 118 -11.50 -4.10 0.31
N VAL A 119 -11.81 -2.80 0.43
CA VAL A 119 -11.75 -2.07 1.70
C VAL A 119 -13.05 -2.35 2.48
N HIS A 120 -12.96 -2.67 3.77
CA HIS A 120 -14.12 -3.10 4.57
C HIS A 120 -14.40 -2.19 5.77
N PHE A 121 -13.38 -1.74 6.49
CA PHE A 121 -13.45 -1.13 7.82
C PHE A 121 -13.20 0.39 7.82
N VAL A 122 -13.21 1.01 6.63
CA VAL A 122 -13.18 2.47 6.47
C VAL A 122 -14.60 2.97 6.26
N ASP A 123 -15.11 3.76 7.20
CA ASP A 123 -16.54 4.12 7.23
C ASP A 123 -16.92 5.20 6.20
N ASP A 124 -15.97 6.02 5.78
CA ASP A 124 -16.20 7.07 4.80
C ASP A 124 -15.92 6.52 3.37
N PRO A 125 -16.89 6.56 2.44
CA PRO A 125 -16.71 6.03 1.08
C PRO A 125 -15.60 6.71 0.26
N GLU A 126 -15.34 8.00 0.48
CA GLU A 126 -14.27 8.74 -0.19
C GLU A 126 -12.90 8.29 0.33
N LEU A 127 -12.78 8.14 1.66
CA LEU A 127 -11.55 7.62 2.27
C LEU A 127 -11.32 6.14 1.95
N ALA A 128 -12.40 5.36 1.84
CA ALA A 128 -12.33 3.97 1.39
C ALA A 128 -11.77 3.89 -0.03
N TYR A 129 -12.18 4.80 -0.92
CA TYR A 129 -11.60 4.90 -2.26
C TYR A 129 -10.12 5.31 -2.24
N VAL A 130 -9.72 6.28 -1.42
CA VAL A 130 -8.30 6.64 -1.25
C VAL A 130 -7.48 5.43 -0.79
N MET A 131 -8.02 4.62 0.12
CA MET A 131 -7.39 3.38 0.59
C MET A 131 -7.30 2.32 -0.52
N THR A 132 -8.36 2.15 -1.32
CA THR A 132 -8.38 1.28 -2.50
C THR A 132 -7.30 1.69 -3.49
N ARG A 133 -7.17 3.00 -3.77
CA ARG A 133 -6.13 3.52 -4.67
C ARG A 133 -4.74 3.27 -4.15
N TYR A 134 -4.49 3.48 -2.84
CA TYR A 134 -3.21 3.12 -2.23
C TYR A 134 -2.86 1.65 -2.45
N ARG A 135 -3.81 0.72 -2.27
CA ARG A 135 -3.58 -0.72 -2.51
C ARG A 135 -3.23 -1.03 -3.96
N GLN A 136 -3.96 -0.44 -4.89
CA GLN A 136 -3.82 -0.68 -6.32
C GLN A 136 -2.51 -0.14 -6.91
N VAL A 137 -2.00 0.97 -6.38
CA VAL A 137 -0.75 1.57 -6.90
C VAL A 137 0.51 1.00 -6.27
N HIS A 138 0.41 0.09 -5.31
CA HIS A 138 1.55 -0.51 -4.63
C HIS A 138 2.54 -1.18 -5.61
N ASP A 139 2.04 -2.03 -6.51
CA ASP A 139 2.90 -2.68 -7.52
C ASP A 139 3.45 -1.69 -8.56
N LEU A 140 2.72 -0.62 -8.83
CA LEU A 140 3.21 0.46 -9.67
C LEU A 140 4.44 1.12 -9.06
N TRP A 141 4.49 1.25 -7.73
CA TRP A 141 5.64 1.82 -7.04
C TRP A 141 6.88 0.93 -7.11
N HIS A 142 6.74 -0.39 -7.09
CA HIS A 142 7.87 -1.29 -7.36
C HIS A 142 8.53 -0.96 -8.70
N VAL A 143 7.73 -0.77 -9.75
CA VAL A 143 8.23 -0.47 -11.09
C VAL A 143 8.77 0.96 -11.20
N LEU A 144 8.07 1.96 -10.65
CA LEU A 144 8.48 3.37 -10.71
C LEU A 144 9.82 3.61 -10.00
N TYR A 145 10.07 2.90 -8.89
CA TYR A 145 11.26 3.07 -8.06
C TYR A 145 12.32 1.98 -8.27
N GLY A 146 12.09 1.05 -9.20
CA GLY A 146 13.02 -0.05 -9.49
C GLY A 146 13.28 -0.97 -8.30
N LEU A 147 12.29 -1.14 -7.42
CA LEU A 147 12.39 -1.99 -6.25
C LEU A 147 11.82 -3.38 -6.58
N PRO A 148 12.62 -4.46 -6.55
CA PRO A 148 12.09 -5.80 -6.75
C PRO A 148 11.19 -6.21 -5.57
N PRO A 149 10.19 -7.10 -5.75
CA PRO A 149 9.31 -7.57 -4.68
C PRO A 149 10.01 -8.65 -3.83
N THR A 150 11.27 -8.38 -3.44
CA THR A 150 12.00 -9.18 -2.46
C THR A 150 11.81 -8.57 -1.07
N PHE A 151 12.16 -9.31 -0.02
CA PHE A 151 12.05 -8.78 1.35
C PHE A 151 12.74 -7.41 1.53
N ALA A 152 13.94 -7.24 0.97
CA ALA A 152 14.65 -5.96 1.01
C ALA A 152 13.86 -4.85 0.29
N GLY A 153 13.36 -5.15 -0.91
CA GLY A 153 12.61 -4.20 -1.72
C GLY A 153 11.28 -3.82 -1.08
N GLU A 154 10.58 -4.77 -0.45
CA GLU A 154 9.38 -4.53 0.36
C GLU A 154 9.67 -3.60 1.53
N VAL A 155 10.74 -3.84 2.30
CA VAL A 155 11.13 -2.95 3.42
C VAL A 155 11.45 -1.54 2.91
N ALA A 156 12.17 -1.42 1.78
CA ALA A 156 12.48 -0.14 1.18
C ALA A 156 11.22 0.59 0.68
N LEU A 157 10.32 -0.13 0.01
CA LEU A 157 9.07 0.42 -0.46
C LEU A 157 8.20 0.86 0.71
N LYS A 158 8.04 0.05 1.76
CA LYS A 158 7.24 0.42 2.95
C LYS A 158 7.72 1.69 3.62
N TRP A 159 9.03 1.95 3.66
CA TRP A 159 9.56 3.23 4.14
C TRP A 159 9.21 4.41 3.22
N LEU A 160 9.26 4.22 1.90
CA LEU A 160 8.81 5.23 0.94
C LEU A 160 7.31 5.49 1.08
N GLU A 161 6.49 4.44 1.16
CA GLU A 161 5.05 4.53 1.36
C GLU A 161 4.72 5.24 2.67
N ALA A 162 5.43 4.92 3.76
CA ALA A 162 5.26 5.59 5.05
C ALA A 162 5.54 7.09 4.94
N ALA A 163 6.64 7.48 4.28
CA ALA A 163 7.00 8.87 4.09
C ALA A 163 6.02 9.60 3.14
N GLN A 164 5.52 8.94 2.10
CA GLN A 164 4.64 9.54 1.08
C GLN A 164 3.17 9.64 1.51
N THR A 165 2.70 8.66 2.28
CA THR A 165 1.28 8.49 2.64
C THR A 165 0.99 8.83 4.11
N GLY A 166 1.96 8.65 4.99
CA GLY A 166 1.77 8.74 6.44
C GLY A 166 0.85 7.65 7.01
N LEU A 167 0.55 6.57 6.26
CA LEU A 167 -0.25 5.46 6.74
C LEU A 167 0.53 4.68 7.82
N PRO A 168 -0.02 4.50 9.04
CA PRO A 168 0.69 3.82 10.13
C PRO A 168 1.13 2.39 9.78
N MET A 169 0.31 1.68 9.00
CA MET A 169 0.61 0.33 8.51
C MET A 169 1.95 0.23 7.75
N CYS A 170 2.35 1.28 7.04
CA CYS A 170 3.56 1.26 6.21
C CYS A 170 4.79 1.33 7.11
N ALA A 171 4.77 2.29 8.05
CA ALA A 171 5.83 2.41 9.06
C ALA A 171 5.91 1.16 9.94
N ALA A 172 4.75 0.65 10.41
CA ALA A 172 4.70 -0.58 11.19
C ALA A 172 5.23 -1.79 10.42
N GLY A 173 4.85 -1.94 9.14
CA GLY A 173 5.35 -3.01 8.28
C GLY A 173 6.87 -2.91 8.03
N ALA A 174 7.38 -1.70 7.80
CA ALA A 174 8.81 -1.47 7.62
C ALA A 174 9.62 -1.77 8.90
N LEU A 175 9.10 -1.35 10.06
CA LEU A 175 9.70 -1.63 11.37
C LEU A 175 9.68 -3.13 11.70
N ALA A 176 8.55 -3.78 11.45
CA ALA A 176 8.38 -5.22 11.62
C ALA A 176 9.35 -6.03 10.75
N GLY A 177 9.49 -5.67 9.48
CA GLY A 177 10.50 -6.24 8.59
C GLY A 177 11.92 -5.99 9.13
N GLY A 178 12.16 -4.80 9.69
CA GLY A 178 13.42 -4.45 10.34
C GLY A 178 13.85 -5.36 11.50
N VAL A 179 12.94 -6.09 12.14
CA VAL A 179 13.26 -7.06 13.20
C VAL A 179 14.02 -8.26 12.64
N ARG A 180 13.67 -8.73 11.43
CA ARG A 180 14.29 -9.90 10.79
C ARG A 180 15.68 -9.61 10.21
N LEU A 181 15.96 -8.35 9.91
CA LEU A 181 17.25 -7.91 9.39
C LEU A 181 18.41 -8.12 10.37
N THR A 182 19.59 -8.39 9.85
CA THR A 182 20.86 -8.36 10.60
C THR A 182 21.23 -6.93 11.02
N ALA A 183 22.18 -6.80 11.96
CA ALA A 183 22.69 -5.48 12.36
C ALA A 183 23.29 -4.68 11.17
N ALA A 184 23.95 -5.37 10.22
CA ALA A 184 24.50 -4.73 9.03
C ALA A 184 23.39 -4.21 8.10
N GLN A 185 22.35 -5.00 7.85
CA GLN A 185 21.20 -4.60 7.04
C GLN A 185 20.41 -3.47 7.70
N ARG A 186 20.18 -3.51 9.02
CA ARG A 186 19.57 -2.39 9.76
C ARG A 186 20.37 -1.09 9.61
N ARG A 187 21.71 -1.15 9.67
CA ARG A 187 22.55 0.02 9.38
C ARG A 187 22.39 0.51 7.94
N ALA A 188 22.27 -0.39 6.96
CA ALA A 188 22.00 -0.01 5.57
C ALA A 188 20.62 0.64 5.42
N VAL A 189 19.59 0.15 6.11
CA VAL A 189 18.27 0.80 6.15
C VAL A 189 18.37 2.23 6.66
N VAL A 190 19.02 2.42 7.82
CA VAL A 190 19.15 3.74 8.45
C VAL A 190 19.98 4.70 7.58
N ARG A 191 21.10 4.23 7.01
CA ARG A 191 22.04 5.09 6.29
C ARG A 191 21.63 5.37 4.84
N SER A 192 20.95 4.42 4.19
CA SER A 192 20.66 4.51 2.75
C SER A 192 19.16 4.59 2.47
N VAL A 193 18.37 3.68 3.03
CA VAL A 193 16.95 3.52 2.68
C VAL A 193 16.09 4.65 3.24
N LEU A 194 16.24 4.99 4.53
CA LEU A 194 15.45 6.07 5.15
C LEU A 194 15.68 7.43 4.47
N PRO A 195 16.92 7.88 4.23
CA PRO A 195 17.15 9.14 3.54
C PRO A 195 16.67 9.11 2.09
N TRP A 196 16.80 7.97 1.40
CA TRP A 196 16.26 7.79 0.05
C TRP A 196 14.73 7.93 0.04
N ALA A 197 14.04 7.20 0.92
CA ALA A 197 12.59 7.28 1.05
C ALA A 197 12.11 8.71 1.33
N ALA A 198 12.75 9.40 2.27
CA ALA A 198 12.41 10.80 2.61
C ALA A 198 12.60 11.75 1.42
N ARG A 199 13.68 11.60 0.63
CA ARG A 199 13.95 12.44 -0.54
C ARG A 199 12.94 12.22 -1.68
N HIS A 200 12.50 10.99 -1.88
CA HIS A 200 11.68 10.61 -3.03
C HIS A 200 10.17 10.60 -2.74
N ALA A 201 9.76 10.52 -1.47
CA ALA A 201 8.34 10.50 -1.08
C ALA A 201 7.52 11.72 -1.54
N LEU A 202 8.16 12.87 -1.78
CA LEU A 202 7.51 14.13 -2.17
C LEU A 202 7.92 14.60 -3.58
N ARG A 203 8.84 13.90 -4.25
CA ARG A 203 9.31 14.26 -5.60
C ARG A 203 8.68 13.29 -6.60
N GLY A 204 7.95 13.83 -7.58
CA GLY A 204 7.44 13.06 -8.71
C GLY A 204 8.56 12.31 -9.45
N PRO A 205 8.25 11.25 -10.20
CA PRO A 205 9.23 10.27 -10.63
C PRO A 205 10.12 10.84 -11.75
N ALA A 206 11.33 11.26 -11.40
CA ALA A 206 12.49 11.15 -12.28
C ALA A 206 13.18 9.84 -11.93
N ARG A 207 12.58 8.70 -12.34
CA ARG A 207 12.99 7.28 -12.16
C ARG A 207 14.24 7.12 -11.27
N PRO A 208 14.11 7.32 -9.94
CA PRO A 208 15.30 7.41 -9.10
C PRO A 208 15.93 6.04 -8.96
N ALA A 209 17.27 6.00 -8.93
CA ALA A 209 17.97 4.75 -8.64
C ALA A 209 17.53 4.21 -7.26
N PRO A 210 17.41 2.89 -7.09
CA PRO A 210 17.16 2.27 -5.79
C PRO A 210 18.19 2.71 -4.74
N PRO A 211 17.87 2.64 -3.43
CA PRO A 211 18.79 3.03 -2.39
C PRO A 211 20.10 2.22 -2.47
N THR A 212 21.23 2.92 -2.36
CA THR A 212 22.56 2.31 -2.43
C THR A 212 22.76 1.25 -1.34
N GLY A 213 23.23 0.06 -1.72
CA GLY A 213 23.46 -1.05 -0.80
C GLY A 213 22.23 -1.89 -0.49
N LEU A 214 21.09 -1.64 -1.14
CA LEU A 214 19.96 -2.56 -1.14
C LEU A 214 20.37 -3.84 -1.89
N ASN A 215 20.34 -4.99 -1.22
CA ASN A 215 20.64 -6.29 -1.83
C ASN A 215 19.36 -7.14 -1.82
N PRO A 216 18.93 -7.68 -2.99
CA PRO A 216 17.69 -8.45 -3.09
C PRO A 216 17.67 -9.73 -2.24
N HIS A 217 18.82 -10.21 -1.76
CA HIS A 217 18.97 -11.40 -0.93
C HIS A 217 18.90 -11.13 0.58
N TRP A 218 18.38 -9.98 1.04
CA TRP A 218 18.11 -9.80 2.47
C TRP A 218 16.96 -10.70 2.96
N VAL A 219 16.96 -10.99 4.27
CA VAL A 219 16.09 -11.95 4.94
C VAL A 219 15.63 -11.39 6.28
#